data_AF-A0AA51L7Z0-F1
#
_entry.id   AF-A0AA51L7Z0-F1
#
_cell.length_a   1.000
_cell.length_b   1.000
_cell.length_c   1.000
_cell.angle_alpha   90.00
_cell.angle_beta   90.00
_cell.angle_gamma   90.00
#
_symmetry.space_group_name_H-M   'P 1'
#
loop_
_entity.id
_entity.type
_entity.pdbx_description
1 polymer ?
#
loop_
_entity_poly.entity_id
_entity_poly.type
_entity_poly.pdbx_seq_one_letter_code
_entity_poly.pdbx_strand_id
1 'polypeptide(L)' 'MDIVNHIHTDQEKFQESEYFKEKSKERYKIEAKNSELKHRHGYDVVTSSGLIGMELQGAMAIVPVNVKRIIKLLDKME' A
#
# COMPACT_ATOMS: atom_id res chain seq x y z
N MET A 1 32.84 3.80 -4.01
CA MET A 1 31.63 3.97 -3.18
C MET A 1 30.72 4.91 -3.96
N ASP A 2 30.23 4.45 -5.10
CA ASP A 2 29.68 5.33 -6.16
C ASP A 2 28.25 4.96 -6.52
N ILE A 3 27.89 3.68 -6.38
CA ILE A 3 26.54 3.16 -6.65
C ILE A 3 25.48 3.88 -5.80
N VAL A 4 25.79 4.15 -4.53
CA VAL A 4 24.88 4.83 -3.60
C VAL A 4 24.65 6.29 -4.03
N ASN A 5 25.70 6.99 -4.45
CA ASN A 5 25.64 8.40 -4.85
C ASN A 5 24.80 8.61 -6.13
N HIS A 6 24.98 7.74 -7.13
CA HIS A 6 24.23 7.81 -8.37
C HIS A 6 22.73 7.52 -8.17
N ILE A 7 22.38 6.52 -7.35
CA ILE A 7 20.97 6.21 -7.03
C ILE A 7 20.29 7.39 -6.33
N HIS A 8 20.97 8.05 -5.38
CA HIS A 8 20.39 9.22 -4.71
C HIS A 8 20.17 10.38 -5.68
N THR A 9 21.13 10.64 -6.58
CA THR A 9 21.02 11.69 -7.58
C THR A 9 19.87 11.44 -8.58
N ASP A 10 19.69 10.19 -9.01
CA ASP A 10 18.61 9.82 -9.94
C ASP A 10 17.24 9.84 -9.26
N GLN A 11 17.17 9.41 -8.00
CA GLN A 11 15.97 9.46 -7.19
C GLN A 11 15.53 10.91 -6.93
N GLU A 12 16.47 11.83 -6.63
CA GLU A 12 16.18 13.26 -6.48
C GLU A 12 15.59 13.84 -7.77
N LYS A 13 16.21 13.57 -8.93
CA LYS A 13 15.69 14.00 -10.24
C LYS A 13 14.30 13.43 -10.53
N PHE A 14 14.06 12.17 -10.18
CA PHE A 14 12.75 11.54 -10.34
C PHE A 14 11.70 12.19 -9.43
N GLN A 15 12.03 12.49 -8.17
CA GLN A 15 11.13 13.15 -7.24
C GLN A 15 10.75 14.57 -7.66
N GLU A 16 11.66 15.26 -8.37
CA GLU A 16 11.39 16.58 -8.95
C GLU A 16 10.48 16.54 -10.19
N SER A 17 10.28 15.37 -10.80
CA SER A 17 9.41 15.24 -11.97
C SER A 17 7.95 15.58 -11.65
N GLU A 18 7.27 16.21 -12.61
CA GLU A 18 5.83 16.53 -12.49
C GLU A 18 4.99 15.27 -12.29
N TYR A 19 5.37 14.16 -12.95
CA TYR A 19 4.72 12.86 -12.76
C TYR A 19 4.74 12.41 -11.30
N PHE A 20 5.91 12.47 -10.65
CA PHE A 20 6.04 12.08 -9.25
C PHE A 20 5.27 13.03 -8.33
N LYS A 21 5.40 14.34 -8.54
CA LYS A 21 4.69 15.36 -7.75
C LYS A 21 3.18 15.18 -7.81
N GLU A 22 2.64 14.94 -9.01
CA GLU A 22 1.21 14.73 -9.17
C GLU A 22 0.75 13.43 -8.52
N LYS A 23 1.47 12.32 -8.72
CA LYS A 23 1.14 11.05 -8.05
C LYS A 23 1.27 11.12 -6.53
N SER A 24 2.23 11.88 -6.01
CA SER A 24 2.42 12.09 -4.57
C SER A 24 1.21 12.76 -3.92
N LYS A 25 0.55 13.71 -4.62
CA LYS A 25 -0.70 14.33 -4.14
C LYS A 25 -1.84 13.33 -4.00
N GLU A 26 -1.85 12.25 -4.79
CA GLU A 26 -2.89 11.21 -4.72
C GLU A 26 -2.64 10.17 -3.62
N ARG A 27 -1.46 10.18 -2.98
CA ARG A 27 -1.00 9.15 -2.03
C ARG A 27 -1.94 9.00 -0.83
N TYR A 28 -2.59 10.07 -0.36
CA TYR A 28 -3.54 9.97 0.76
C TYR A 28 -4.67 8.97 0.49
N LYS A 29 -5.06 8.77 -0.78
CA LYS A 29 -6.12 7.82 -1.19
C LYS A 29 -5.74 6.38 -0.85
N ILE A 30 -4.46 6.01 -1.03
CA ILE A 30 -3.97 4.65 -0.77
C ILE A 30 -3.52 4.49 0.69
N GLU A 31 -3.04 5.54 1.33
CA GLU A 31 -2.55 5.47 2.70
C GLU A 31 -3.65 5.25 3.73
N ALA A 32 -4.81 5.89 3.55
CA ALA A 32 -5.96 5.63 4.40
C ALA A 32 -6.36 4.15 4.36
N LYS A 33 -6.36 3.53 3.17
CA LYS A 33 -6.66 2.10 2.99
C LYS A 33 -5.58 1.22 3.62
N ASN A 34 -4.31 1.56 3.43
CA ASN A 34 -3.20 0.78 4.02
C ASN A 34 -3.20 0.88 5.54
N SER A 35 -3.54 2.03 6.11
CA SER A 35 -3.67 2.22 7.56
C SER A 35 -4.82 1.38 8.12
N GLU A 36 -5.97 1.33 7.44
CA GLU A 36 -7.09 0.44 7.80
C GLU A 36 -6.67 -1.04 7.75
N LEU A 37 -6.04 -1.48 6.65
CA LEU A 37 -5.54 -2.86 6.51
C LEU A 37 -4.57 -3.25 7.63
N LYS A 38 -3.60 -2.38 7.93
CA LYS A 38 -2.61 -2.62 8.99
C LYS A 38 -3.30 -2.69 10.35
N HIS A 39 -3.93 -1.61 10.79
CA HIS A 39 -4.35 -1.48 12.19
C HIS A 39 -5.72 -2.10 12.50
N ARG A 40 -6.68 -2.07 11.57
CA ARG A 40 -8.03 -2.61 11.80
C ARG A 40 -8.14 -4.08 11.44
N HIS A 41 -7.30 -4.54 10.51
CA HIS A 41 -7.33 -5.92 10.00
C HIS A 41 -6.06 -6.73 10.32
N GLY A 42 -5.15 -6.16 11.12
CA GLY A 42 -3.99 -6.88 11.67
C GLY A 42 -2.96 -7.26 10.62
N TYR A 43 -2.90 -6.57 9.48
CA TYR A 43 -1.92 -6.85 8.43
C TYR A 43 -0.49 -6.49 8.86
N ASP A 44 -0.31 -5.59 9.82
CA ASP A 44 1.01 -5.24 10.37
C ASP A 44 1.52 -6.20 11.47
N VAL A 45 0.67 -7.11 11.94
CA VAL A 45 1.03 -8.10 12.96
C VAL A 45 1.23 -9.45 12.30
N VAL A 46 2.44 -10.02 12.39
CA VAL A 46 2.69 -11.36 11.85
C VAL A 46 2.09 -12.44 12.78
N THR A 47 1.21 -13.29 12.24
CA THR A 47 0.62 -14.41 13.01
C THR A 47 1.42 -15.71 12.88
N SER A 48 2.27 -15.82 11.86
CA SER A 48 3.08 -17.00 11.57
C SER A 48 4.41 -16.62 10.95
N SER A 49 5.50 -17.27 11.35
CA SER A 49 6.82 -17.06 10.74
C SER A 49 6.93 -17.70 9.34
N GLY A 50 7.76 -17.09 8.49
CA GLY A 50 8.06 -17.59 7.14
C GLY A 50 7.20 -16.97 6.03
N LEU A 51 7.78 -16.91 4.82
CA LEU A 51 7.20 -16.22 3.66
C LEU A 51 5.81 -16.73 3.30
N ILE A 52 5.60 -18.06 3.34
CA ILE A 52 4.33 -18.69 2.99
C ILE A 52 3.22 -18.27 3.96
N GLY A 53 3.50 -18.27 5.27
CA GLY A 53 2.54 -17.87 6.28
C GLY A 53 2.16 -16.39 6.17
N MET A 54 3.14 -15.54 5.90
CA MET A 54 2.93 -14.10 5.66
C MET A 54 2.11 -13.85 4.39
N GLU A 55 2.35 -14.62 3.32
CA GLU A 55 1.61 -14.51 2.06
C GLU A 55 0.13 -14.91 2.25
N LEU A 56 -0.11 -16.05 2.91
CA LEU A 56 -1.47 -16.50 3.24
C LEU A 56 -2.19 -15.49 4.13
N GLN A 57 -1.51 -14.98 5.16
CA GLN A 57 -2.06 -13.95 6.03
C GLN A 57 -2.41 -12.67 5.24
N GLY A 58 -1.54 -12.27 4.31
CA GLY A 58 -1.78 -11.12 3.45
C GLY A 58 -2.99 -11.31 2.55
N ALA A 59 -3.12 -12.47 1.92
CA ALA A 59 -4.29 -12.81 1.10
C ALA A 59 -5.59 -12.76 1.93
N MET A 60 -5.56 -13.34 3.14
CA MET A 60 -6.69 -13.39 4.06
C MET A 60 -7.09 -12.02 4.63
N ALA A 61 -6.16 -11.06 4.72
CA ALA A 61 -6.47 -9.68 5.11
C ALA A 61 -6.96 -8.85 3.90
N ILE A 62 -6.27 -8.91 2.77
CA ILE A 62 -6.49 -8.01 1.63
C ILE A 62 -7.78 -8.35 0.86
N VAL A 63 -8.02 -9.64 0.57
CA VAL A 63 -9.14 -10.06 -0.29
C VAL A 63 -10.48 -9.72 0.36
N PRO A 64 -10.78 -10.14 1.61
CA PRO A 64 -12.08 -9.87 2.22
C PRO A 64 -12.35 -8.37 2.47
N VAL A 65 -11.32 -7.60 2.84
CA VAL A 65 -11.45 -6.16 3.07
C VAL A 65 -11.80 -5.44 1.76
N ASN A 66 -11.19 -5.83 0.65
CA ASN A 66 -11.54 -5.29 -0.67
C ASN A 66 -12.96 -5.67 -1.08
N VAL A 67 -13.37 -6.93 -0.90
CA VAL A 67 -14.75 -7.38 -1.19
C VAL A 67 -15.77 -6.58 -0.37
N LYS A 68 -15.55 -6.43 0.93
CA LYS A 68 -16.40 -5.63 1.82
C LYS A 68 -16.53 -4.19 1.32
N ARG A 69 -15.44 -3.59 0.83
CA ARG A 69 -15.45 -2.22 0.28
C ARG A 69 -16.25 -2.14 -1.01
N ILE A 70 -16.11 -3.11 -1.92
CA ILE A 70 -16.86 -3.16 -3.18
C ILE A 70 -18.36 -3.22 -2.89
N ILE A 71 -18.79 -4.12 -2.01
CA ILE A 71 -20.21 -4.24 -1.61
C ILE A 71 -20.73 -2.90 -1.07
N LYS A 72 -20.01 -2.28 -0.13
CA LYS A 72 -20.40 -0.98 0.43
C LYS A 72 -20.44 0.16 -0.60
N LEU A 73 -19.69 0.07 -1.70
CA LEU A 73 -19.76 1.06 -2.78
C LEU A 73 -20.99 0.81 -3.66
N LEU A 74 -21.30 -0.46 -3.95
CA LEU A 74 -22.52 -0.84 -4.67
C LEU A 74 -23.78 -0.39 -3.93
N ASP A 75 -23.84 -0.62 -2.61
CA ASP A 75 -24.98 -0.21 -1.76
C ASP A 75 -25.21 1.32 -1.73
N LYS A 76 -24.20 2.13 -2.06
CA LYS A 76 -24.32 3.60 -2.11
C LYS A 76 -24.72 4.14 -3.48
N MET A 77 -24.72 3.28 -4.49
CA MET A 77 -25.11 3.62 -5.86
C MET A 77 -26.61 3.36 -6.09
N GLU A 78 -27.26 2.59 -5.21
CA GLU A 78 -28.71 2.46 -5.07
C GLU A 78 -29.29 3.59 -4.20
#